data_AF-A0A6J1Q8U2-F1
#
_entry.id   AF-A0A6J1Q8U2-F1
#
_cell.length_a   1.000
_cell.length_b   1.000
_cell.length_c   1.000
_cell.angle_alpha   90.00
_cell.angle_beta   90.00
_cell.angle_gamma   90.00
#
_symmetry.space_group_name_H-M   'P 1'
#
loop_
_entity.id
_entity.type
_entity.pdbx_description
1 polymer ?
#
loop_
_entity_poly.entity_id
_entity_poly.type
_entity_poly.pdbx_seq_one_letter_code
_entity_poly.pdbx_strand_id
1 'polypeptide(L)'
;MLTVWACETGKNEAMEINSTVYDVFNSTSNQQIKYEMQLFSLQLSHCKNTFSAKGLTVDATLLTKMAGSIATYLVILIQFLFMSNSCDG
;
A
#
# COMPACT_ATOMS: atom_id res chain seq x y z
N MET A 1 -9.36 -5.06 -6.30
CA MET A 1 -9.58 -4.02 -5.27
C MET A 1 -9.46 -4.62 -3.88
N LEU A 2 -10.23 -5.67 -3.53
CA LEU A 2 -10.09 -6.42 -2.27
C LEU A 2 -8.67 -6.94 -1.99
N THR A 3 -7.97 -7.44 -3.02
CA THR A 3 -6.58 -7.92 -2.89
C THR A 3 -5.60 -6.80 -2.56
N VAL A 4 -5.67 -5.67 -3.29
CA VAL A 4 -4.87 -4.47 -3.01
C VAL A 4 -5.17 -3.93 -1.61
N TRP A 5 -6.45 -3.91 -1.22
CA TRP A 5 -6.87 -3.48 0.10
C TRP A 5 -6.32 -4.38 1.20
N ALA A 6 -6.40 -5.71 1.05
CA ALA A 6 -5.81 -6.65 2.00
C ALA A 6 -4.29 -6.49 2.10
N CYS A 7 -3.59 -6.25 0.98
CA CYS A 7 -2.16 -5.99 0.96
C CYS A 7 -1.79 -4.66 1.64
N GLU A 8 -2.55 -3.59 1.41
CA GLU A 8 -2.31 -2.29 2.04
C GLU A 8 -2.60 -2.34 3.55
N THR A 9 -3.70 -2.99 3.96
CA THR A 9 -4.00 -3.22 5.38
C THR A 9 -2.91 -4.04 6.05
N GLY A 10 -2.49 -5.16 5.47
CA GLY A 10 -1.41 -5.99 6.04
C GLY A 10 -0.08 -5.25 6.16
N LYS A 11 0.21 -4.31 5.25
CA LYS A 11 1.39 -3.44 5.32
C LYS A 11 1.27 -2.41 6.45
N ASN A 12 0.09 -1.80 6.63
CA ASN A 12 -0.15 -0.84 7.70
C ASN A 12 -0.10 -1.49 9.09
N GLU A 13 -0.75 -2.64 9.26
CA GLU A 13 -0.71 -3.42 10.50
C GLU A 13 0.73 -3.81 10.88
N ALA A 14 1.54 -4.22 9.89
CA ALA A 14 2.95 -4.52 10.14
C ALA A 14 3.76 -3.30 10.59
N MET A 15 3.42 -2.10 10.10
CA MET A 15 4.05 -0.85 10.52
C MET A 15 3.63 -0.48 11.96
N GLU A 16 2.38 -0.73 12.34
CA GLU A 16 1.85 -0.49 13.68
C GLU A 16 2.46 -1.42 14.74
N ILE A 17 2.76 -2.67 14.37
CA ILE A 17 3.53 -3.57 15.25
C ILE A 17 4.90 -2.97 15.56
N ASN A 18 5.57 -2.37 14.57
CA ASN A 18 6.88 -1.77 14.79
C ASN A 18 6.81 -0.55 15.73
N SER A 19 5.81 0.33 15.60
CA SER A 19 5.63 1.45 16.53
C SER A 19 5.32 0.97 17.94
N THR A 20 4.47 -0.06 18.08
CA THR A 20 4.11 -0.63 19.38
C THR A 20 5.32 -1.25 20.09
N VAL A 21 6.17 -1.99 19.35
CA VAL A 21 7.43 -2.53 19.88
C VAL A 21 8.33 -1.40 20.39
N TYR A 22 8.39 -0.29 19.66
CA TYR A 22 9.19 0.87 20.04
C TYR A 22 8.69 1.54 21.33
N ASP A 23 7.37 1.65 21.51
CA ASP A 23 6.75 2.22 22.71
C ASP A 23 6.98 1.35 23.96
N VAL A 24 6.87 0.03 23.82
CA VAL A 24 7.14 -0.91 24.91
C VAL A 24 8.64 -0.97 25.24
N PHE A 25 9.51 -0.86 24.23
CA PHE A 25 10.96 -0.75 24.43
C PHE A 25 11.33 0.48 25.24
N ASN A 26 10.66 1.62 24.98
CA ASN A 26 10.96 2.88 25.65
C ASN A 26 10.45 2.91 27.11
N SER A 27 9.41 2.15 27.44
CA SER A 27 8.81 2.08 28.78
C SER A 27 9.41 0.99 29.68
N THR A 28 10.11 0.01 29.11
CA THR A 28 10.75 -1.09 29.84
C THR A 28 12.06 -0.68 30.53
N SER A 29 12.17 -0.96 31.83
CA SER A 29 13.39 -0.77 32.64
C SER A 29 14.26 -2.04 32.75
N ASN A 30 13.71 -3.22 32.40
CA ASN A 30 14.43 -4.48 32.43
C ASN A 30 15.37 -4.60 31.22
N GLN A 31 16.66 -4.69 31.49
CA GLN A 31 17.71 -4.67 30.48
C GLN A 31 17.70 -5.88 29.52
N GLN A 32 17.25 -7.05 29.99
CA GLN A 32 17.11 -8.24 29.14
C GLN A 32 15.95 -8.08 28.14
N ILE A 33 14.78 -7.65 28.64
CA ILE A 33 13.60 -7.39 27.80
C ILE A 33 13.91 -6.31 26.76
N LYS A 34 14.66 -5.28 27.16
CA LYS A 34 15.08 -4.20 26.27
C LYS A 34 15.97 -4.71 25.13
N TYR A 35 16.92 -5.60 25.43
CA TYR A 35 17.79 -6.21 24.42
C TYR A 35 17.00 -7.08 23.42
N GLU A 36 16.10 -7.93 23.91
CA GLU A 36 15.27 -8.79 23.07
C GLU A 36 14.34 -7.97 22.14
N MET A 37 13.72 -6.90 22.66
CA MET A 37 12.89 -6.00 21.85
C MET A 37 13.69 -5.25 20.79
N GLN A 38 14.91 -4.82 21.10
CA GLN A 38 15.78 -4.18 20.11
C GLN A 38 16.12 -5.14 18.96
N LEU A 39 16.41 -6.40 19.30
CA LEU A 39 16.67 -7.43 18.30
C LEU A 39 15.43 -7.72 17.43
N PHE A 40 14.26 -7.80 18.05
CA PHE A 40 12.99 -8.01 17.36
C PHE A 40 12.63 -6.82 16.44
N SER A 41 12.79 -5.58 16.90
CA SER A 41 12.56 -4.39 16.07
C SER A 41 13.52 -4.33 14.88
N LEU A 42 14.78 -4.71 15.08
CA LEU A 42 15.75 -4.81 13.98
C LEU A 42 15.31 -5.86 12.95
N GLN A 43 14.86 -7.04 13.40
CA GLN A 43 14.33 -8.09 12.52
C GLN A 43 13.08 -7.61 11.75
N LEU A 44 12.16 -6.90 12.41
CA LEU A 44 10.97 -6.34 11.77
C LEU A 44 11.34 -5.28 10.72
N SER A 45 12.30 -4.41 11.02
CA SER A 45 12.75 -3.34 10.13
C SER A 45 13.39 -3.90 8.84
N HIS A 46 14.12 -5.01 8.94
CA HIS A 46 14.69 -5.70 7.77
C HIS A 46 13.63 -6.40 6.92
N CYS A 47 12.49 -6.78 7.50
CA CYS A 47 11.34 -7.31 6.78
C CYS A 47 10.43 -6.18 6.28
N LYS A 48 10.85 -5.50 5.21
CA LYS A 48 9.96 -4.55 4.53
C LYS A 48 8.81 -5.32 3.88
N ASN A 49 7.65 -5.35 4.55
CA ASN A 49 6.45 -6.03 4.08
C ASN A 49 5.89 -5.37 2.81
N THR A 50 6.46 -5.75 1.67
CA THR A 50 6.05 -5.32 0.33
C THR A 50 5.38 -6.50 -0.34
N PHE A 51 4.06 -6.43 -0.51
CA PHE A 51 3.34 -7.44 -1.28
C PHE A 51 3.61 -7.22 -2.77
N SER A 52 4.03 -8.28 -3.47
CA SER A 52 4.35 -8.25 -4.89
C SER A 52 3.66 -9.38 -5.62
N ALA A 53 3.12 -9.09 -6.80
CA ALA A 53 2.54 -10.07 -7.71
C ALA A 53 3.20 -9.91 -9.08
N LYS A 54 3.81 -10.99 -9.59
CA LYS A 54 4.58 -10.98 -10.85
C LYS A 54 5.61 -9.84 -10.94
N GLY A 55 6.26 -9.49 -9.84
CA GLY A 55 7.25 -8.41 -9.78
C GLY A 55 6.67 -7.00 -9.70
N LEU A 56 5.34 -6.86 -9.69
CA LEU A 56 4.65 -5.59 -9.47
C LEU A 56 4.27 -5.46 -8.00
N THR A 57 4.65 -4.34 -7.37
CA THR A 57 4.17 -3.99 -6.04
C THR A 57 2.65 -3.81 -6.08
N VAL A 58 1.96 -4.52 -5.19
CA VAL A 58 0.50 -4.47 -5.05
C VAL A 58 0.19 -3.46 -3.95
N ASP A 59 0.01 -2.20 -4.33
CA ASP A 59 -0.26 -1.09 -3.40
C ASP A 59 -1.38 -0.17 -3.91
N ALA A 60 -1.78 0.78 -3.07
CA ALA A 60 -2.74 1.82 -3.44
C ALA A 60 -2.32 2.61 -4.69
N THR A 61 -1.02 2.81 -4.90
CA THR A 61 -0.47 3.50 -6.08
C THR A 61 -0.80 2.78 -7.39
N LEU A 62 -0.62 1.46 -7.43
CA LEU A 62 -0.95 0.62 -8.58
C LEU A 62 -2.44 0.75 -8.93
N LEU A 63 -3.30 0.72 -7.92
CA LEU A 63 -4.73 0.85 -8.11
C LEU A 63 -5.12 2.24 -8.66
N THR A 64 -4.55 3.32 -8.09
CA THR A 64 -4.79 4.68 -8.58
C THR A 64 -4.34 4.84 -10.04
N LYS A 65 -3.22 4.25 -10.44
CA LYS A 65 -2.75 4.27 -11.84
C LYS A 65 -3.73 3.54 -12.77
N MET A 66 -4.21 2.36 -12.37
CA MET A 66 -5.19 1.61 -13.17
C MET A 66 -6.50 2.38 -13.31
N ALA A 67 -7.05 2.90 -12.21
CA ALA A 67 -8.28 3.68 -12.21
C ALA A 67 -8.15 4.95 -13.06
N GLY A 68 -7.02 5.67 -12.94
CA GLY A 68 -6.73 6.86 -13.73
C GLY A 68 -6.62 6.57 -15.23
N SER A 69 -5.98 5.45 -15.60
CA SER A 69 -5.91 5.03 -17.01
C SER A 69 -7.30 4.71 -17.56
N ILE A 70 -8.13 3.97 -16.83
CA ILE A 70 -9.51 3.65 -17.23
C ILE A 70 -10.33 4.93 -17.42
N ALA A 71 -10.27 5.86 -16.46
CA ALA A 71 -10.98 7.13 -16.53
C ALA A 71 -10.54 7.95 -17.76
N THR A 72 -9.24 7.97 -18.07
CA THR A 72 -8.70 8.67 -19.25
C THR A 72 -9.27 8.08 -20.54
N TYR A 73 -9.26 6.75 -20.70
CA TYR A 73 -9.84 6.10 -21.88
C TYR A 73 -11.34 6.36 -22.01
N LEU A 74 -12.08 6.36 -20.90
CA LEU A 74 -13.51 6.70 -20.92
C LEU A 74 -13.74 8.14 -21.39
N VAL A 75 -12.95 9.10 -20.90
CA VAL A 75 -13.05 10.51 -21.35
C VAL A 75 -12.78 10.62 -22.84
N ILE A 76 -11.75 9.96 -23.36
CA ILE A 76 -11.43 9.96 -24.79
C ILE A 76 -12.60 9.37 -25.61
N LEU A 77 -13.16 8.23 -25.19
CA LEU A 77 -14.30 7.62 -25.86
C LEU A 77 -15.53 8.53 -25.87
N ILE A 78 -15.81 9.20 -24.75
CA ILE A 78 -16.90 10.17 -24.64
C ILE A 78 -16.68 11.36 -25.58
N GLN A 79 -15.45 11.88 -25.67
CA GLN A 79 -15.11 12.96 -26.62
C GLN A 79 -15.37 12.54 -28.07
N PHE A 80 -14.98 11.33 -28.46
CA PHE A 80 -15.25 10.80 -29.80
C PHE A 80 -16.75 10.63 -30.06
N LEU A 81 -17.52 10.15 -29.08
CA LEU A 81 -18.98 9.99 -29.20
C LEU A 81 -19.70 11.33 -29.40
N PHE A 82 -19.32 12.36 -28.66
CA PHE A 82 -19.88 13.70 -28.87
C PHE A 82 -19.53 14.25 -30.25
N MET A 83 -18.30 14.05 -30.70
CA MET A 83 -17.86 14.50 -32.02
C MET A 83 -18.58 13.76 -33.16
N SER A 84 -18.86 12.45 -33.02
CA SER A 84 -19.64 11.71 -34.02
C SER A 84 -21.10 12.18 -34.09
N ASN A 85 -21.75 12.40 -32.95
CA ASN A 85 -23.15 12.89 -32.92
C ASN A 85 -23.30 14.30 -33.47
N SER A 86 -22.23 15.10 -33.44
CA SER A 86 -22.21 16.46 -34.00
C SER A 86 -22.21 16.46 -35.54
N CYS A 87 -21.77 15.37 -36.17
CA CYS A 87 -21.63 15.25 -37.62
C CYS A 87 -22.86 14.64 -38.31
N ASP A 88 -23.87 14.23 -37.55
CA ASP A 88 -25.11 13.58 -38.04
C ASP A 88 -26.29 14.58 -38.13
N GLY A 89 -26.00 15.88 -38.13
CA GLY A 89 -26.94 17.00 -38.22
C GLY A 89 -26.75 17.86 -39.47
#